data_AF-A0A8H6EHI5-F1
#
_entry.id   AF-A0A8H6EHI5-F1
#
_cell.length_a   1.000
_cell.length_b   1.000
_cell.length_c   1.000
_cell.angle_alpha   90.00
_cell.angle_beta   90.00
_cell.angle_gamma   90.00
#
_symmetry.space_group_name_H-M   'P 1'
#
loop_
_entity.id
_entity.type
_entity.pdbx_description
1 polymer ?
#
loop_
_entity_poly.entity_id
_entity_poly.type
_entity_poly.pdbx_seq_one_letter_code
_entity_poly.pdbx_strand_id
1 'polypeptide(L)'
;MSSLIPKCLPRTLVRKTPHVSPLRATFCKHTQRTLLAGFSTRTPVGKSTAAHFPQRISLCSLSPQNSWNAGRRSYATATPADAIIEDLTEQYGVARDEFEIASEETDKHSVYAEADRAAAVEELQKLKDMYTSAIEGEYGEEIKRRVGSRVRELEQGVAALEARALEDH
;
A
#
# COMPACT_ATOMS: atom_id res chain seq x y z
N MET A 1 -47.69 -50.38 -6.38
CA MET A 1 -47.12 -50.93 -7.62
C MET A 1 -46.11 -49.90 -8.10
N SER A 2 -44.83 -50.06 -7.72
CA SER A 2 -43.79 -50.67 -8.57
C SER A 2 -43.51 -49.77 -9.78
N SER A 3 -42.31 -49.25 -10.07
CA SER A 3 -40.98 -49.71 -9.75
C SER A 3 -39.90 -48.74 -10.27
N LEU A 4 -38.83 -48.60 -9.50
CA LEU A 4 -37.41 -48.70 -9.86
C LEU A 4 -36.79 -47.91 -11.06
N ILE A 5 -35.76 -47.18 -10.64
CA ILE A 5 -34.56 -46.62 -11.31
C ILE A 5 -33.89 -47.58 -12.32
N PRO A 6 -33.15 -47.05 -13.31
CA PRO A 6 -31.70 -47.33 -13.42
C PRO A 6 -30.89 -46.02 -13.62
N LYS A 7 -29.93 -45.64 -12.76
CA LYS A 7 -28.54 -46.13 -12.66
C LYS A 7 -27.85 -46.25 -14.02
N CYS A 8 -27.12 -45.21 -14.43
CA CYS A 8 -25.95 -45.33 -15.30
C CYS A 8 -24.96 -44.17 -15.05
N LEU A 9 -23.94 -44.46 -14.23
CA LEU A 9 -22.62 -43.82 -14.33
C LEU A 9 -21.80 -44.61 -15.37
N PRO A 10 -20.90 -43.94 -16.10
CA PRO A 10 -19.49 -44.38 -16.12
C PRO A 10 -18.59 -43.18 -15.79
N ARG A 11 -17.79 -43.19 -14.71
CA ARG A 11 -16.52 -43.89 -14.48
C ARG A 11 -15.45 -43.67 -15.57
N THR A 12 -14.42 -42.95 -15.13
CA THR A 12 -13.01 -42.89 -15.55
C THR A 12 -12.66 -42.25 -16.90
N LEU A 13 -11.91 -41.15 -16.84
CA LEU A 13 -10.61 -41.07 -17.51
C LEU A 13 -9.60 -40.30 -16.65
N VAL A 14 -8.56 -41.04 -16.26
CA VAL A 14 -7.29 -40.57 -15.69
C VAL A 14 -6.41 -40.09 -16.85
N ARG A 15 -5.88 -38.87 -16.77
CA ARG A 15 -4.62 -38.47 -17.45
C ARG A 15 -4.07 -37.25 -16.70
N LYS A 16 -3.10 -37.45 -15.81
CA LYS A 16 -1.64 -37.46 -16.04
C LYS A 16 -1.11 -36.05 -16.30
N THR A 17 -0.44 -35.55 -15.26
CA THR A 17 0.35 -34.31 -15.19
C THR A 17 1.40 -34.23 -16.30
N PRO A 18 1.69 -33.02 -16.78
CA PRO A 18 3.05 -32.61 -17.07
C PRO A 18 3.54 -31.62 -16.01
N HIS A 19 4.61 -32.03 -15.33
CA HIS A 19 5.51 -31.19 -14.58
C HIS A 19 6.16 -30.18 -15.54
N VAL A 20 5.87 -28.90 -15.35
CA VAL A 20 6.62 -27.81 -15.99
C VAL A 20 7.07 -26.86 -14.90
N SER A 21 8.35 -26.98 -14.55
CA SER A 21 9.05 -26.06 -13.66
C SER A 21 9.14 -24.68 -14.32
N PRO A 22 8.80 -23.58 -13.63
CA PRO A 22 9.23 -22.27 -14.08
C PRO A 22 10.72 -22.09 -13.77
N LEU A 23 11.47 -21.82 -14.83
CA LEU A 23 12.88 -21.47 -14.80
C LEU A 23 13.11 -20.22 -13.97
N ARG A 24 14.14 -20.32 -13.13
CA ARG A 24 14.73 -19.27 -12.30
C ARG A 24 15.19 -18.11 -13.18
N ALA A 25 14.41 -17.02 -13.23
CA ALA A 25 14.83 -15.76 -13.83
C ALA A 25 15.47 -14.86 -12.76
N THR A 26 16.80 -14.88 -12.66
CA THR A 26 17.55 -13.85 -11.93
C THR A 26 17.74 -12.65 -12.85
N PHE A 27 16.86 -11.66 -12.75
CA PHE A 27 17.05 -10.34 -13.34
C PHE A 27 17.06 -9.29 -12.21
N CYS A 28 18.25 -8.82 -11.85
CA CYS A 28 18.49 -7.46 -11.34
C CYS A 28 20.02 -7.24 -11.37
N LYS A 29 20.53 -6.64 -12.44
CA LYS A 29 20.78 -5.18 -12.53
C LYS A 29 21.78 -4.72 -11.46
N HIS A 30 23.04 -4.67 -11.87
CA HIS A 30 23.92 -3.51 -11.68
C HIS A 30 23.87 -2.85 -10.28
N THR A 31 24.92 -3.08 -9.49
CA THR A 31 25.30 -2.18 -8.39
C THR A 31 26.63 -1.54 -8.77
N GLN A 32 26.59 -0.38 -9.43
CA GLN A 32 27.77 0.49 -9.48
C GLN A 32 27.74 1.39 -8.25
N ARG A 33 28.53 0.98 -7.25
CA ARG A 33 28.92 1.79 -6.11
C ARG A 33 30.31 2.33 -6.43
N THR A 34 30.44 3.62 -6.72
CA THR A 34 31.73 4.32 -6.64
C THR A 34 31.50 5.76 -6.20
N LEU A 35 32.13 6.07 -5.06
CA LEU A 35 32.23 7.38 -4.43
C LEU A 35 33.19 8.25 -5.25
N LEU A 36 32.86 9.52 -5.46
CA LEU A 36 33.87 10.56 -5.62
C LEU A 36 33.36 11.86 -4.99
N ALA A 37 34.13 12.29 -4.00
CA ALA A 37 34.05 13.59 -3.37
C ALA A 37 34.37 14.70 -4.39
N GLY A 38 33.65 15.81 -4.32
CA GLY A 38 33.89 16.99 -5.13
C GLY A 38 33.44 18.24 -4.40
N PHE A 39 34.40 18.98 -3.89
CA PHE A 39 34.26 20.27 -3.23
C PHE A 39 33.54 21.30 -4.13
N SER A 40 32.61 22.07 -3.59
CA SER A 40 32.33 23.40 -4.13
C SER A 40 31.85 24.36 -3.05
N THR A 41 32.83 25.09 -2.52
CA THR A 41 32.63 26.28 -1.72
C THR A 41 32.28 27.44 -2.66
N ARG A 42 31.09 28.03 -2.52
CA ARG A 42 30.85 29.40 -2.95
C ARG A 42 30.07 30.19 -1.90
N THR A 43 30.74 31.26 -1.51
CA THR A 43 30.45 32.25 -0.50
C THR A 43 29.29 33.18 -0.91
N PRO A 44 28.44 33.63 0.03
CA PRO A 44 27.77 34.92 -0.09
C PRO A 44 28.63 36.02 0.54
N VAL A 45 28.91 37.07 -0.23
CA VAL A 45 29.58 38.28 0.25
C VAL A 45 28.53 39.35 0.58
N GLY A 46 28.66 39.96 1.77
CA GLY A 46 28.15 41.30 2.11
C GLY A 46 26.69 41.36 2.59
N LYS A 47 26.34 42.06 3.67
CA LYS A 47 27.00 43.18 4.38
C LYS A 47 26.50 43.23 5.83
N SER A 48 27.41 43.55 6.74
CA SER A 48 27.15 43.81 8.16
C SER A 48 26.34 45.09 8.40
N THR A 49 25.41 45.02 9.35
CA THR A 49 25.08 46.17 10.21
C THR A 49 25.07 45.70 11.66
N ALA A 50 25.80 46.47 12.47
CA ALA A 50 26.25 46.16 13.81
C ALA A 50 25.13 46.18 14.86
N ALA A 51 25.26 45.33 15.87
CA ALA A 51 24.90 45.69 17.24
C ALA A 51 25.76 44.88 18.22
N HIS A 52 26.63 45.60 18.92
CA HIS A 52 27.39 45.15 20.08
C HIS A 52 26.44 44.78 21.23
N PHE A 53 26.62 43.61 21.84
CA PHE A 53 26.29 43.43 23.26
C PHE A 53 27.40 42.64 23.96
N PRO A 54 27.84 43.06 25.17
CA PRO A 54 29.05 42.55 25.79
C PRO A 54 28.83 41.26 26.59
N GLN A 55 29.94 40.52 26.68
CA GLN A 55 30.18 39.23 27.30
C GLN A 55 29.80 39.18 28.79
N ARG A 56 29.36 38.01 29.28
CA ARG A 56 29.87 37.41 30.54
C ARG A 56 29.41 35.96 30.79
N ILE A 57 30.40 35.09 30.98
CA ILE A 57 30.50 33.86 31.82
C ILE A 57 29.38 32.81 31.81
N SER A 58 29.75 31.55 31.48
CA SER A 58 29.84 30.47 32.48
C SER A 58 30.46 29.19 31.88
N LEU A 59 31.50 28.68 32.54
CA LEU A 59 32.04 27.34 32.33
C LEU A 59 31.22 26.32 33.14
N CYS A 60 31.08 25.13 32.56
CA CYS A 60 30.66 23.85 33.18
C CYS A 60 29.22 23.73 33.71
N SER A 61 28.43 22.90 33.03
CA SER A 61 27.53 21.95 33.70
C SER A 61 27.53 20.65 32.89
N LEU A 62 28.19 19.64 33.46
CA LEU A 62 27.98 18.24 33.10
C LEU A 62 26.53 17.88 33.41
N SER A 63 25.79 17.44 32.39
CA SER A 63 24.64 16.57 32.60
C SER A 63 24.65 15.51 31.51
N PRO A 64 25.00 14.26 31.86
CA PRO A 64 24.95 13.14 30.96
C PRO A 64 23.51 12.63 30.84
N GLN A 65 23.26 11.83 29.81
CA GLN A 65 22.07 11.00 29.64
C GLN A 65 20.81 11.73 29.13
N ASN A 66 20.82 12.18 27.88
CA ASN A 66 19.63 11.88 27.08
C ASN A 66 19.70 10.38 26.78
N SER A 67 19.12 9.59 27.70
CA SER A 67 18.81 8.19 27.50
C SER A 67 18.21 8.09 26.10
N TRP A 68 19.02 7.58 25.17
CA TRP A 68 18.46 6.95 24.01
C TRP A 68 17.56 5.86 24.60
N ASN A 69 16.28 6.19 24.71
CA ASN A 69 15.22 5.24 24.45
C ASN A 69 15.46 4.74 23.01
N ALA A 70 16.52 3.94 22.84
CA ALA A 70 16.43 2.66 22.17
C ALA A 70 15.41 1.84 22.98
N GLY A 71 14.16 2.34 22.98
CA GLY A 71 12.99 1.61 23.35
C GLY A 71 13.11 0.38 22.49
N ARG A 72 13.28 -0.74 23.21
CA ARG A 72 13.29 -2.10 22.71
C ARG A 72 12.61 -2.12 21.34
N ARG A 73 13.34 -2.58 20.32
CA ARG A 73 12.71 -3.00 19.07
C ARG A 73 11.83 -4.20 19.44
N SER A 74 10.69 -3.91 20.04
CA SER A 74 9.65 -4.84 20.37
C SER A 74 9.15 -5.27 19.01
N TYR A 75 9.58 -6.46 18.60
CA TYR A 75 8.77 -7.31 17.75
C TYR A 75 7.43 -7.43 18.50
N ALA A 76 6.53 -6.49 18.22
CA ALA A 76 5.19 -6.49 18.78
C ALA A 76 4.63 -7.88 18.48
N THR A 77 4.19 -8.58 19.53
CA THR A 77 3.45 -9.82 19.38
C THR A 77 2.33 -9.53 18.39
N ALA A 78 2.35 -10.16 17.22
CA ALA A 78 1.35 -9.94 16.19
C ALA A 78 -0.03 -10.12 16.81
N THR A 79 -0.76 -9.01 16.94
CA THR A 79 -2.08 -9.07 17.55
C THR A 79 -3.04 -9.65 16.50
N PRO A 80 -4.14 -10.30 16.91
CA PRO A 80 -5.18 -10.71 15.97
C PRO A 80 -5.71 -9.54 15.12
N ALA A 81 -5.69 -8.31 15.65
CA ALA A 81 -6.02 -7.10 14.91
C ALA A 81 -5.03 -6.80 13.78
N ASP A 82 -3.73 -7.01 14.02
CA ASP A 82 -2.69 -6.76 13.01
C ASP A 82 -2.85 -7.68 11.79
N ALA A 83 -3.31 -8.92 11.97
CA ALA A 83 -3.60 -9.82 10.86
C ALA A 83 -4.75 -9.29 9.98
N ILE A 84 -5.84 -8.83 10.58
CA ILE A 84 -6.97 -8.24 9.83
C ILE A 84 -6.51 -6.95 9.10
N ILE A 85 -5.66 -6.15 9.75
CA ILE A 85 -5.12 -4.93 9.15
C ILE A 85 -4.18 -5.25 7.97
N GLU A 86 -3.45 -6.35 8.04
CA GLU A 86 -2.62 -6.86 6.94
C GLU A 86 -3.48 -7.24 5.74
N ASP A 87 -4.52 -8.06 5.95
CA ASP A 87 -5.47 -8.46 4.89
C ASP A 87 -6.14 -7.24 4.22
N LEU A 88 -6.60 -6.28 5.02
CA LEU A 88 -7.17 -5.03 4.51
C LEU A 88 -6.16 -4.18 3.74
N THR A 89 -4.90 -4.18 4.18
CA THR A 89 -3.84 -3.40 3.51
C THR A 89 -3.42 -4.05 2.21
N GLU A 90 -3.37 -5.38 2.14
CA GLU A 90 -3.15 -6.13 0.90
C GLU A 90 -4.27 -5.87 -0.10
N GLN A 91 -5.54 -6.01 0.32
CA GLN A 91 -6.69 -5.73 -0.54
C GLN A 91 -6.76 -4.27 -1.00
N TYR A 92 -6.36 -3.32 -0.14
CA TYR A 92 -6.20 -1.93 -0.53
C TYR A 92 -5.12 -1.74 -1.61
N GLY A 93 -4.02 -2.49 -1.54
CA GLY A 93 -2.99 -2.49 -2.58
C GLY A 93 -3.56 -2.90 -3.93
N VAL A 94 -4.28 -4.02 -3.97
CA VAL A 94 -4.94 -4.50 -5.20
C VAL A 94 -5.92 -3.47 -5.74
N ALA A 95 -6.83 -2.96 -4.91
CA ALA A 95 -7.83 -1.98 -5.34
C ALA A 95 -7.20 -0.67 -5.83
N ARG A 96 -6.06 -0.28 -5.25
CA ARG A 96 -5.31 0.90 -5.69
C ARG A 96 -4.64 0.67 -7.04
N ASP A 97 -4.03 -0.49 -7.26
CA ASP A 97 -3.40 -0.82 -8.55
C ASP A 97 -4.43 -0.80 -9.68
N GLU A 98 -5.60 -1.40 -9.47
CA GLU A 98 -6.71 -1.36 -10.44
C GLU A 98 -7.22 0.07 -10.69
N PHE A 99 -7.33 0.89 -9.64
CA PHE A 99 -7.67 2.31 -9.79
C PHE A 99 -6.63 3.08 -10.62
N GLU A 100 -5.33 2.83 -10.40
CA GLU A 100 -4.26 3.47 -11.16
C GLU A 100 -4.34 3.06 -12.64
N ILE A 101 -4.55 1.78 -12.95
CA ILE A 101 -4.79 1.28 -14.32
C ILE A 101 -6.02 1.98 -14.94
N ALA A 102 -7.15 1.98 -14.24
CA ALA A 102 -8.39 2.59 -14.72
C ALA A 102 -8.25 4.09 -15.00
N SER A 103 -7.50 4.80 -14.15
CA SER A 103 -7.23 6.23 -14.33
C SER A 103 -6.40 6.50 -15.57
N GLU A 104 -5.32 5.74 -15.76
CA GLU A 104 -4.45 5.89 -16.94
C GLU A 104 -5.19 5.55 -18.23
N GLU A 105 -6.05 4.54 -18.21
CA GLU A 105 -6.73 4.07 -19.41
C GLU A 105 -7.90 4.98 -19.80
N THR A 106 -8.56 5.57 -18.80
CA THR A 106 -9.55 6.64 -19.01
C THR A 106 -8.90 7.88 -19.62
N ASP A 107 -7.76 8.33 -19.10
CA ASP A 107 -7.01 9.47 -19.63
C ASP A 107 -6.50 9.22 -21.08
N LYS A 108 -6.30 7.96 -21.46
CA LYS A 108 -5.91 7.54 -22.82
C LYS A 108 -7.11 7.35 -23.78
N HIS A 109 -8.34 7.46 -23.28
CA HIS A 109 -9.58 7.14 -24.02
C HIS A 109 -9.52 5.79 -24.75
N SER A 110 -8.94 4.79 -24.10
CA SER A 110 -8.83 3.45 -24.66
C SER A 110 -10.14 2.69 -24.54
N VAL A 111 -10.28 1.68 -25.39
CA VAL A 111 -11.42 0.75 -25.38
C VAL A 111 -11.52 -0.10 -24.10
N TYR A 112 -10.43 -0.21 -23.34
CA TYR A 112 -10.40 -0.97 -22.08
C TYR A 112 -10.81 -0.14 -20.86
N ALA A 113 -10.90 1.19 -21.00
CA ALA A 113 -11.15 2.11 -19.90
C ALA A 113 -12.43 1.78 -19.10
N GLU A 114 -13.49 1.33 -19.78
CA GLU A 114 -14.74 0.94 -19.11
C GLU A 114 -14.57 -0.31 -18.24
N ALA A 115 -13.88 -1.32 -18.75
CA ALA A 115 -13.64 -2.57 -18.02
C ALA A 115 -12.73 -2.34 -16.81
N ASP A 116 -11.69 -1.52 -16.97
CA ASP A 116 -10.75 -1.23 -15.88
C ASP A 116 -11.42 -0.37 -14.79
N ARG A 117 -12.27 0.60 -15.15
CA ARG A 117 -13.09 1.32 -14.17
C ARG A 117 -14.00 0.37 -13.39
N ALA A 118 -14.63 -0.59 -14.06
CA ALA A 118 -15.45 -1.58 -13.39
C ALA A 118 -14.63 -2.46 -12.41
N ALA A 119 -13.42 -2.87 -12.81
CA ALA A 119 -12.51 -3.62 -11.94
C ALA A 119 -12.12 -2.83 -10.68
N ALA A 120 -11.79 -1.53 -10.84
CA ALA A 120 -11.49 -0.65 -9.71
C ALA A 120 -12.68 -0.51 -8.73
N VAL A 121 -13.91 -0.43 -9.25
CA VAL A 121 -15.13 -0.37 -8.43
C VAL A 121 -15.38 -1.69 -7.70
N GLU A 122 -15.18 -2.83 -8.36
CA GLU A 122 -15.35 -4.16 -7.77
C GLU A 122 -14.38 -4.38 -6.60
N GLU A 123 -13.09 -4.12 -6.82
CA GLU A 123 -12.08 -4.31 -5.77
C GLU A 123 -12.23 -3.28 -4.63
N LEU A 124 -12.69 -2.06 -4.92
CA LEU A 124 -13.08 -1.11 -3.87
C LEU A 124 -14.28 -1.62 -3.06
N GLN A 125 -15.30 -2.18 -3.71
CA GLN A 125 -16.47 -2.73 -3.01
C GLN A 125 -16.06 -3.89 -2.09
N LYS A 126 -15.20 -4.78 -2.58
CA LYS A 126 -14.63 -5.87 -1.78
C LYS A 126 -13.84 -5.35 -0.56
N LEU A 127 -13.03 -4.30 -0.74
CA LEU A 127 -12.35 -3.64 0.37
C LEU A 127 -13.33 -3.07 1.39
N LYS A 128 -14.42 -2.44 0.94
CA LYS A 128 -15.47 -1.89 1.81
C LYS A 128 -16.22 -2.97 2.58
N ASP A 129 -16.50 -4.10 1.95
CA ASP A 129 -17.19 -5.22 2.60
C ASP A 129 -16.30 -5.85 3.69
N MET A 130 -15.01 -6.06 3.39
CA MET A 130 -14.01 -6.50 4.37
C MET A 130 -13.89 -5.49 5.51
N TYR A 131 -13.78 -4.20 5.19
CA TYR A 131 -13.64 -3.14 6.19
C TYR A 131 -14.88 -3.02 7.08
N THR A 132 -16.08 -3.08 6.53
CA THR A 132 -17.35 -3.00 7.27
C THR A 132 -17.47 -4.19 8.23
N SER A 133 -17.17 -5.39 7.75
CA SER A 133 -17.14 -6.59 8.59
C SER A 133 -16.10 -6.48 9.71
N ALA A 134 -14.95 -5.87 9.43
CA ALA A 134 -13.85 -5.72 10.36
C ALA A 134 -14.12 -4.67 11.47
N ILE A 135 -14.86 -3.60 11.16
CA ILE A 135 -15.21 -2.56 12.15
C ILE A 135 -16.32 -2.99 13.12
N GLU A 136 -17.14 -3.97 12.75
CA GLU A 136 -18.16 -4.57 13.63
C GLU A 136 -17.54 -5.54 14.66
N GLY A 137 -16.28 -5.95 14.46
CA GLY A 137 -15.54 -6.85 15.33
C GLY A 137 -14.93 -6.19 16.58
N GLU A 138 -14.31 -7.02 17.43
CA GLU A 138 -13.67 -6.61 18.70
C GLU A 138 -12.62 -5.50 18.52
N TYR A 139 -11.94 -5.48 17.37
CA TYR A 139 -10.83 -4.55 17.08
C TYR A 139 -11.24 -3.36 16.19
N GLY A 140 -12.54 -3.10 16.04
CA GLY A 140 -13.05 -2.17 15.05
C GLY A 140 -12.50 -0.74 15.16
N GLU A 141 -12.30 -0.23 16.37
CA GLU A 141 -11.72 1.11 16.60
C GLU A 141 -10.25 1.21 16.17
N GLU A 142 -9.47 0.15 16.33
CA GLU A 142 -8.07 0.11 15.88
C GLU A 142 -8.00 0.06 14.35
N ILE A 143 -8.82 -0.81 13.75
CA ILE A 143 -8.92 -0.97 12.30
C ILE A 143 -9.39 0.34 11.65
N LYS A 144 -10.41 0.97 12.22
CA LYS A 144 -10.93 2.27 11.75
C LYS A 144 -9.86 3.35 11.78
N ARG A 145 -9.06 3.42 12.86
CA ARG A 145 -7.95 4.38 12.96
C ARG A 145 -6.84 4.14 11.93
N ARG A 146 -6.50 2.89 11.64
CA ARG A 146 -5.37 2.57 10.74
C ARG A 146 -5.74 2.51 9.26
N VAL A 147 -6.95 2.07 8.92
CA VAL A 147 -7.36 1.79 7.53
C VAL A 147 -8.43 2.76 7.03
N GLY A 148 -9.18 3.41 7.93
CA GLY A 148 -10.34 4.23 7.54
C GLY A 148 -10.02 5.43 6.63
N SER A 149 -8.86 6.07 6.78
CA SER A 149 -8.46 7.17 5.86
C SER A 149 -8.26 6.65 4.44
N ARG A 150 -7.54 5.52 4.31
CA ARG A 150 -7.18 4.91 3.04
C ARG A 150 -8.41 4.50 2.23
N VAL A 151 -9.40 3.88 2.89
CA VAL A 151 -10.67 3.49 2.25
C VAL A 151 -11.39 4.73 1.72
N ARG A 152 -11.53 5.78 2.53
CA ARG A 152 -12.22 7.01 2.13
C ARG A 152 -11.51 7.77 1.01
N GLU A 153 -10.18 7.75 0.99
CA GLU A 153 -9.37 8.35 -0.07
C GLU A 153 -9.61 7.63 -1.40
N LEU A 154 -9.58 6.29 -1.39
CA LEU A 154 -9.81 5.49 -2.58
C LEU A 154 -11.26 5.63 -3.08
N GLU A 155 -12.25 5.63 -2.18
CA GLU A 155 -13.66 5.88 -2.53
C GLU A 155 -13.84 7.22 -3.25
N GLN A 156 -13.24 8.28 -2.74
CA GLN A 156 -13.29 9.61 -3.38
C GLN A 156 -12.58 9.61 -4.73
N GLY A 157 -11.45 8.90 -4.83
CA GLY A 157 -10.70 8.74 -6.08
C GLY A 157 -11.52 8.05 -7.17
N VAL A 158 -12.12 6.91 -6.85
CA VAL A 158 -12.96 6.13 -7.77
C VAL A 158 -14.20 6.94 -8.17
N ALA A 159 -14.89 7.57 -7.23
CA ALA A 159 -16.05 8.41 -7.54
C ALA A 159 -15.69 9.59 -8.46
N ALA A 160 -14.53 10.23 -8.26
CA ALA A 160 -14.05 11.30 -9.13
C ALA A 160 -13.62 10.78 -10.52
N LEU A 161 -13.17 9.53 -10.63
CA LEU A 161 -12.88 8.89 -11.91
C LEU A 161 -14.17 8.58 -12.69
N GLU A 162 -15.19 8.03 -12.03
CA GLU A 162 -16.50 7.78 -12.64
C GLU A 162 -17.17 9.07 -13.12
N ALA A 163 -17.10 10.14 -12.32
CA ALA A 163 -17.65 11.44 -12.70
C ALA A 163 -17.00 11.98 -13.98
N ARG A 164 -15.66 11.94 -14.08
CA ARG A 164 -14.93 12.37 -15.28
C ARG A 164 -15.26 11.51 -16.50
N ALA A 165 -15.36 10.20 -16.32
CA ALA A 165 -15.74 9.29 -17.40
C ALA A 165 -17.13 9.60 -17.96
N LEU A 166 -18.09 10.00 -17.11
CA LEU A 166 -19.43 10.39 -17.53
C LEU A 166 -19.44 11.70 -18.33
N GLU A 167 -18.52 12.63 -18.04
CA GLU A 167 -18.40 13.92 -18.74
C GLU A 167 -17.77 13.80 -20.14
N ASP A 168 -16.93 12.79 -20.37
CA ASP A 168 -16.23 12.54 -21.64
C ASP A 168 -17.04 11.73 -22.68
N HIS A 169 -18.28 11.33 -22.35
CA HIS A 169 -19.22 10.62 -23.24
C HIS A 169 -20.21 11.56 -23.94
#